data_AF-A0AAV9PSK2-F1
#
_entry.id   AF-A0AAV9PSK2-F1
#
_cell.length_a   1.000
_cell.length_b   1.000
_cell.length_c   1.000
_cell.angle_alpha   90.00
_cell.angle_beta   90.00
_cell.angle_gamma   90.00
#
_symmetry.space_group_name_H-M   'P 1'
#
loop_
_entity.id
_entity.type
_entity.pdbx_description
1 polymer ?
#
loop_
_entity_poly.entity_id
_entity_poly.type
_entity_poly.pdbx_seq_one_letter_code
_entity_poly.pdbx_strand_id
1 'polypeptide(L)'
;MINNIASNFLHALRGRSANVFRSQAICRNLSSCVKIILLSDANMRTAAVLSLLAAADLIAASPLQWLWLSNKRQVESQMNDVDILRYALTLEHLEDKFYREGLANFTKADFRAAGYDNSFYKNVKAISAHETAHVEFLTAGLEAAGVKPVAECKYAFGIDSVDAFVATASVLEGVGTSAYLGAAKQISNKAYLTAAGSILTVEARHSAYLRANLPQSPFAQSQDNPLTPDEVHTMASGFIVSCPKGNPTFPIKAFPGLTVTTTGKIRAGDQITLVTNRYVLAAGAKGAKLHAVFVTANGPVHAQMKAKKDGMTFTVTIPERVHGQSYLLLSNCDEAATSVPDETVVAGPTYLEIK
;
A
#
# COMPACT_ATOMS: atom_id res chain seq x y z
N MET A 1 20.35 -16.23 -40.29
CA MET A 1 21.46 -15.29 -40.57
C MET A 1 20.93 -13.91 -40.19
N ILE A 2 21.17 -13.39 -38.97
CA ILE A 2 22.42 -12.81 -38.41
C ILE A 2 22.39 -11.27 -38.55
N ASN A 3 22.38 -10.58 -37.38
CA ASN A 3 22.72 -9.15 -37.13
C ASN A 3 21.75 -8.04 -37.64
N ASN A 4 21.71 -6.75 -37.18
CA ASN A 4 21.96 -6.01 -35.91
C ASN A 4 21.66 -4.49 -36.16
N ILE A 5 21.39 -3.55 -35.23
CA ILE A 5 20.85 -3.51 -33.84
C ILE A 5 20.40 -2.05 -33.49
N ALA A 6 19.32 -1.88 -32.70
CA ALA A 6 18.92 -0.71 -31.86
C ALA A 6 18.70 0.74 -32.41
N SER A 7 17.95 1.52 -31.60
CA SER A 7 17.83 3.01 -31.53
C SER A 7 16.78 3.71 -32.43
N ASN A 8 15.85 4.59 -31.99
CA ASN A 8 15.30 5.04 -30.68
C ASN A 8 13.80 5.38 -30.93
N PHE A 9 12.81 4.99 -30.12
CA PHE A 9 12.44 5.52 -28.78
C PHE A 9 12.00 7.01 -28.71
N LEU A 10 10.91 7.39 -29.41
CA LEU A 10 10.08 8.58 -29.06
C LEU A 10 8.77 8.63 -29.88
N HIS A 11 7.61 8.37 -29.24
CA HIS A 11 6.22 8.83 -29.53
C HIS A 11 5.16 7.76 -29.21
N ALA A 12 4.49 7.84 -28.04
CA ALA A 12 3.25 7.09 -27.78
C ALA A 12 2.39 7.62 -26.59
N LEU A 13 2.24 8.95 -26.39
CA LEU A 13 1.22 9.49 -25.47
C LEU A 13 0.63 10.82 -25.97
N ARG A 14 -0.56 10.79 -26.56
CA ARG A 14 -1.50 11.92 -26.63
C ARG A 14 -2.94 11.42 -26.54
N GLY A 15 -3.75 12.07 -25.70
CA GLY A 15 -5.21 12.01 -25.79
C GLY A 15 -5.94 11.23 -24.69
N ARG A 16 -6.02 11.79 -23.46
CA ARG A 16 -7.22 11.67 -22.60
C ARG A 16 -7.50 13.00 -21.91
N SER A 17 -8.78 13.32 -21.74
CA SER A 17 -9.28 14.58 -21.16
C SER A 17 -8.99 14.68 -19.66
N ALA A 18 -8.75 15.90 -19.17
CA ALA A 18 -8.52 16.17 -17.76
C ALA A 18 -9.84 16.10 -16.95
N ASN A 19 -9.80 15.39 -15.82
CA ASN A 19 -10.82 15.46 -14.76
C ASN A 19 -10.20 16.13 -13.53
N VAL A 20 -10.81 17.19 -13.04
CA VAL A 20 -10.42 17.83 -11.77
C VAL A 20 -11.06 17.07 -10.61
N PHE A 21 -10.26 16.29 -9.88
CA PHE A 21 -10.75 15.59 -8.68
C PHE A 21 -10.90 16.57 -7.50
N ARG A 22 -12.15 16.90 -7.20
CA ARG A 22 -12.53 17.78 -6.09
C ARG A 22 -12.85 16.92 -4.86
N SER A 23 -11.88 16.73 -3.97
CA SER A 23 -12.14 16.04 -2.69
C SER A 23 -13.22 16.79 -1.90
N GLN A 24 -14.30 16.08 -1.57
CA GLN A 24 -15.35 16.55 -0.67
C GLN A 24 -15.02 16.04 0.74
N ALA A 25 -14.69 16.97 1.63
CA ALA A 25 -14.41 16.65 3.03
C ALA A 25 -15.71 16.44 3.80
N ILE A 26 -15.89 15.25 4.39
CA ILE A 26 -16.91 14.97 5.40
C ILE A 26 -16.23 14.23 6.57
N CYS A 27 -15.44 14.95 7.36
CA CYS A 27 -14.96 14.45 8.65
C CYS A 27 -15.91 14.95 9.75
N ARG A 28 -16.29 14.08 10.70
CA ARG A 28 -17.22 14.43 11.80
C ARG A 28 -16.68 15.45 12.83
N ASN A 29 -15.45 15.94 12.66
CA ASN A 29 -14.88 17.08 13.38
C ASN A 29 -14.02 17.91 12.41
N LEU A 30 -14.53 19.05 11.93
CA LEU A 30 -13.90 19.81 10.84
C LEU A 30 -12.61 20.58 11.23
N SER A 31 -12.27 20.68 12.51
CA SER A 31 -11.23 21.61 12.99
C SER A 31 -9.77 21.18 12.73
N SER A 32 -9.52 19.91 12.38
CA SER A 32 -8.17 19.31 12.37
C SER A 32 -7.67 18.81 11.00
N CYS A 33 -8.46 18.89 9.93
CA CYS A 33 -8.02 18.50 8.59
C CYS A 33 -8.00 19.73 7.68
N VAL A 34 -6.86 20.03 7.05
CA VAL A 34 -6.74 21.22 6.21
C VAL A 34 -6.70 20.86 4.74
N LYS A 35 -7.46 21.59 3.92
CA LYS A 35 -7.59 21.32 2.49
C LYS A 35 -6.23 21.36 1.79
N ILE A 36 -5.95 20.35 0.97
CA ILE A 36 -4.84 20.30 0.00
C ILE A 36 -5.46 20.02 -1.37
N ILE A 37 -4.92 20.64 -2.42
CA ILE A 37 -5.43 20.54 -3.79
C ILE A 37 -4.35 19.90 -4.66
N LEU A 38 -4.73 18.84 -5.37
CA LEU A 38 -3.94 18.26 -6.45
C LEU A 38 -4.08 19.17 -7.69
N LEU A 39 -2.97 19.75 -8.14
CA LEU A 39 -2.95 20.59 -9.34
C LEU A 39 -2.22 19.86 -10.48
N SER A 40 -2.89 19.77 -11.62
CA SER A 40 -2.29 19.53 -12.94
C SER A 40 -2.59 20.75 -13.82
N ASP A 41 -1.76 20.99 -14.85
CA ASP A 41 -1.67 22.28 -15.53
C ASP A 41 -2.99 22.83 -16.10
N ALA A 42 -3.56 23.85 -15.46
CA ALA A 42 -3.63 25.22 -16.04
C ALA A 42 -4.36 26.23 -15.14
N ASN A 43 -3.77 27.44 -15.05
CA ASN A 43 -4.35 28.75 -14.71
C ASN A 43 -5.15 28.97 -13.40
N MET A 44 -4.68 29.97 -12.66
CA MET A 44 -5.12 30.37 -11.32
C MET A 44 -5.94 31.66 -11.34
N ARG A 45 -7.05 31.71 -10.58
CA ARG A 45 -7.69 32.97 -10.13
C ARG A 45 -8.14 32.86 -8.66
N THR A 46 -8.10 34.00 -7.98
CA THR A 46 -8.09 34.18 -6.51
C THR A 46 -9.46 34.34 -5.85
N ALA A 47 -9.58 33.92 -4.58
CA ALA A 47 -10.55 34.41 -3.59
C ALA A 47 -10.02 34.17 -2.15
N ALA A 48 -10.57 34.84 -1.13
CA ALA A 48 -9.82 35.14 0.11
C ALA A 48 -10.67 35.13 1.41
N VAL A 49 -10.09 34.61 2.53
CA VAL A 49 -10.27 35.00 3.97
C VAL A 49 -11.71 34.77 4.58
N LEU A 50 -12.02 34.43 5.87
CA LEU A 50 -11.57 34.80 7.24
C LEU A 50 -11.66 33.64 8.29
N SER A 51 -10.76 33.72 9.27
CA SER A 51 -10.75 33.48 10.75
C SER A 51 -12.05 33.12 11.54
N LEU A 52 -12.08 32.68 12.82
CA LEU A 52 -11.13 32.14 13.85
C LEU A 52 -11.96 31.72 15.10
N LEU A 53 -11.55 30.72 15.90
CA LEU A 53 -11.48 30.73 17.40
C LEU A 53 -11.23 29.32 17.98
N ALA A 54 -10.67 29.24 19.18
CA ALA A 54 -10.24 28.01 19.85
C ALA A 54 -10.59 28.01 21.35
N ALA A 55 -10.68 26.83 21.95
CA ALA A 55 -10.53 26.59 23.38
C ALA A 55 -9.97 25.18 23.61
N ALA A 56 -9.14 25.01 24.64
CA ALA A 56 -8.55 23.74 25.04
C ALA A 56 -9.11 23.30 26.39
N ASP A 57 -9.03 22.01 26.71
CA ASP A 57 -9.13 21.56 28.10
C ASP A 57 -8.32 20.27 28.37
N LEU A 58 -7.85 20.16 29.61
CA LEU A 58 -6.96 19.09 30.10
C LEU A 58 -7.77 17.88 30.60
N ILE A 59 -7.28 16.66 30.37
CA ILE A 59 -7.76 15.46 31.10
C ILE A 59 -6.57 14.62 31.57
N ALA A 60 -6.57 14.27 32.85
CA ALA A 60 -5.58 13.41 33.48
C ALA A 60 -5.66 11.96 32.97
N ALA A 61 -4.50 11.34 32.75
CA ALA A 61 -4.43 9.95 32.32
C ALA A 61 -4.80 9.00 33.46
N SER A 62 -5.68 8.02 33.19
CA SER A 62 -6.02 6.95 34.14
C SER A 62 -5.80 5.57 33.50
N PRO A 63 -5.43 4.52 34.26
CA PRO A 63 -5.04 3.23 33.67
C PRO A 63 -6.16 2.49 32.91
N LEU A 64 -7.42 2.94 33.00
CA LEU A 64 -8.56 2.38 32.28
C LEU A 64 -8.73 2.93 30.85
N GLN A 65 -7.94 3.93 30.44
CA GLN A 65 -8.00 4.48 29.07
C GLN A 65 -7.62 3.47 27.98
N TRP A 66 -6.87 2.41 28.31
CA TRP A 66 -6.52 1.35 27.35
C TRP A 66 -7.74 0.60 26.79
N LEU A 67 -8.84 0.49 27.55
CA LEU A 67 -10.08 -0.11 27.05
C LEU A 67 -10.86 0.86 26.11
N TRP A 68 -10.72 2.17 26.31
CA TRP A 68 -11.43 3.21 25.54
C TRP A 68 -10.65 3.74 24.32
N LEU A 69 -9.38 3.38 24.17
CA LEU A 69 -8.56 3.69 22.98
C LEU A 69 -8.69 2.63 21.86
N SER A 70 -9.38 1.53 22.13
CA SER A 70 -9.68 0.41 21.21
C SER A 70 -10.37 0.81 19.89
N ASN A 71 -10.87 2.05 19.78
CA ASN A 71 -11.68 2.52 18.67
C ASN A 71 -10.93 3.39 17.62
N LYS A 72 -9.59 3.54 17.71
CA LYS A 72 -8.85 4.59 16.98
C LYS A 72 -8.04 4.14 15.74
N ARG A 73 -8.54 3.15 15.01
CA ARG A 73 -8.40 3.11 13.54
C ARG A 73 -9.74 2.67 12.94
N GLN A 74 -10.78 3.49 13.13
CA GLN A 74 -12.04 3.35 12.38
C GLN A 74 -11.70 3.39 10.90
N VAL A 75 -11.83 2.25 10.25
CA VAL A 75 -11.95 2.21 8.80
C VAL A 75 -13.43 1.96 8.59
N GLU A 76 -14.19 3.03 8.33
CA GLU A 76 -15.56 2.92 7.79
C GLU A 76 -15.45 2.43 6.34
N SER A 77 -14.97 1.19 6.18
CA SER A 77 -14.95 0.49 4.92
C SER A 77 -16.39 0.33 4.46
N GLN A 78 -16.68 0.77 3.24
CA GLN A 78 -17.99 0.55 2.62
C GLN A 78 -18.14 -0.89 2.09
N MET A 79 -17.10 -1.72 2.25
CA MET A 79 -17.08 -3.13 1.84
C MET A 79 -17.75 -3.98 2.92
N ASN A 80 -18.71 -4.81 2.50
CA ASN A 80 -19.21 -5.91 3.34
C ASN A 80 -18.28 -7.13 3.23
N ASP A 81 -18.52 -8.16 4.04
CA ASP A 81 -17.77 -9.43 4.05
C ASP A 81 -17.58 -10.05 2.65
N VAL A 82 -18.60 -9.99 1.77
CA VAL A 82 -18.53 -10.55 0.42
C VAL A 82 -17.62 -9.72 -0.49
N ASP A 83 -17.65 -8.40 -0.36
CA ASP A 83 -16.73 -7.52 -1.08
C ASP A 83 -15.29 -7.72 -0.59
N ILE A 84 -15.08 -7.92 0.71
CA ILE A 84 -13.77 -8.21 1.31
C ILE A 84 -13.21 -9.53 0.76
N LEU A 85 -13.98 -10.61 0.77
CA LEU A 85 -13.52 -11.92 0.26
C LEU A 85 -13.23 -11.90 -1.25
N ARG A 86 -14.06 -11.19 -2.04
CA ARG A 86 -13.81 -11.00 -3.48
C ARG A 86 -12.60 -10.12 -3.75
N TYR A 87 -12.34 -9.14 -2.89
CA TYR A 87 -11.15 -8.30 -3.03
C TYR A 87 -9.88 -9.04 -2.63
N ALA A 88 -9.91 -9.85 -1.55
CA ALA A 88 -8.85 -10.77 -1.20
C ALA A 88 -8.52 -11.69 -2.39
N LEU A 89 -9.51 -12.37 -2.98
CA LEU A 89 -9.30 -13.18 -4.19
C LEU A 89 -8.75 -12.39 -5.40
N THR A 90 -8.98 -11.07 -5.47
CA THR A 90 -8.37 -10.22 -6.53
C THR A 90 -6.86 -10.03 -6.32
N LEU A 91 -6.40 -10.04 -5.07
CA LEU A 91 -5.00 -9.99 -4.67
C LEU A 91 -4.35 -11.38 -4.80
N GLU A 92 -5.01 -12.46 -4.36
CA GLU A 92 -4.55 -13.83 -4.59
C GLU A 92 -4.29 -14.11 -6.08
N HIS A 93 -5.21 -13.70 -6.96
CA HIS A 93 -5.01 -13.81 -8.41
C HIS A 93 -3.81 -13.00 -8.93
N LEU A 94 -3.38 -11.94 -8.23
CA LEU A 94 -2.17 -11.18 -8.58
C LEU A 94 -0.92 -11.95 -8.15
N GLU A 95 -0.90 -12.47 -6.93
CA GLU A 95 0.25 -13.15 -6.32
C GLU A 95 0.49 -14.53 -6.94
N ASP A 96 -0.55 -15.37 -7.10
CA ASP A 96 -0.50 -16.63 -7.85
C ASP A 96 0.00 -16.43 -9.29
N LYS A 97 -0.52 -15.40 -9.98
CA LYS A 97 -0.11 -15.07 -11.35
C LYS A 97 1.34 -14.59 -11.43
N PHE A 98 1.78 -13.79 -10.45
CA PHE A 98 3.17 -13.35 -10.31
C PHE A 98 4.13 -14.54 -10.15
N TYR A 99 3.82 -15.48 -9.24
CA TYR A 99 4.64 -16.66 -9.02
C TYR A 99 4.67 -17.61 -10.21
N ARG A 100 3.51 -17.88 -10.82
CA ARG A 100 3.42 -18.74 -12.02
C ARG A 100 4.19 -18.16 -13.20
N GLU A 101 4.16 -16.84 -13.41
CA GLU A 101 4.98 -16.20 -14.45
C GLU A 101 6.48 -16.20 -14.10
N GLY A 102 6.84 -15.91 -12.85
CA GLY A 102 8.24 -15.97 -12.41
C GLY A 102 8.87 -17.36 -12.60
N LEU A 103 8.15 -18.42 -12.23
CA LEU A 103 8.61 -19.81 -12.39
C LEU A 103 8.55 -20.34 -13.83
N ALA A 104 7.78 -19.68 -14.71
CA ALA A 104 7.81 -19.94 -16.15
C ALA A 104 8.99 -19.21 -16.84
N ASN A 105 9.32 -18.00 -16.37
CA ASN A 105 10.36 -17.15 -16.94
C ASN A 105 11.77 -17.50 -16.45
N PHE A 106 11.92 -17.97 -15.21
CA PHE A 106 13.23 -18.26 -14.59
C PHE A 106 13.35 -19.74 -14.19
N THR A 107 14.35 -20.41 -14.74
CA THR A 107 14.65 -21.80 -14.43
C THR A 107 15.43 -21.92 -13.13
N LYS A 108 15.46 -23.14 -12.55
CA LYS A 108 16.36 -23.48 -11.44
C LYS A 108 17.84 -23.14 -11.72
N ALA A 109 18.27 -23.04 -12.98
CA ALA A 109 19.65 -22.64 -13.31
C ALA A 109 19.86 -21.14 -13.11
N ASP A 110 18.88 -20.32 -13.47
CA ASP A 110 18.91 -18.86 -13.32
C ASP A 110 18.90 -18.47 -11.84
N PHE A 111 18.08 -19.15 -11.02
CA PHE A 111 18.12 -18.98 -9.56
C PHE A 111 19.51 -19.29 -8.97
N ARG A 112 20.18 -20.36 -9.43
CA ARG A 112 21.56 -20.66 -9.01
C ARG A 112 22.57 -19.62 -9.49
N ALA A 113 22.37 -19.05 -10.68
CA ALA A 113 23.24 -17.99 -11.21
C ALA A 113 23.11 -16.68 -10.40
N ALA A 114 21.92 -16.40 -9.88
CA ALA A 114 21.65 -15.32 -8.92
C ALA A 114 22.08 -15.64 -7.48
N GLY A 115 22.70 -16.81 -7.23
CA GLY A 115 23.22 -17.19 -5.91
C GLY A 115 22.22 -17.89 -4.98
N TYR A 116 20.99 -18.14 -5.43
CA TYR A 116 19.99 -18.89 -4.66
C TYR A 116 20.18 -20.41 -4.81
N ASP A 117 20.07 -21.13 -3.69
CA ASP A 117 20.29 -22.58 -3.68
C ASP A 117 19.07 -23.39 -4.17
N ASN A 118 19.21 -24.72 -4.20
CA ASN A 118 18.11 -25.61 -4.59
C ASN A 118 16.97 -25.68 -3.55
N SER A 119 17.26 -25.40 -2.27
CA SER A 119 16.24 -25.33 -1.22
C SER A 119 15.34 -24.12 -1.44
N PHE A 120 15.94 -22.96 -1.73
CA PHE A 120 15.23 -21.74 -2.09
C PHE A 120 14.33 -21.93 -3.31
N TYR A 121 14.86 -22.42 -4.42
CA TYR A 121 14.01 -22.69 -5.61
C TYR A 121 12.89 -23.71 -5.32
N LYS A 122 13.12 -24.70 -4.46
CA LYS A 122 12.06 -25.63 -4.04
C LYS A 122 10.97 -24.91 -3.23
N ASN A 123 11.35 -23.99 -2.34
CA ASN A 123 10.43 -23.27 -1.48
C ASN A 123 9.66 -22.18 -2.24
N VAL A 124 10.27 -21.48 -3.21
CA VAL A 124 9.55 -20.57 -4.13
C VAL A 124 8.44 -21.31 -4.89
N LYS A 125 8.68 -22.56 -5.32
CA LYS A 125 7.63 -23.41 -5.91
C LYS A 125 6.57 -23.87 -4.92
N ALA A 126 6.90 -23.95 -3.63
CA ALA A 126 5.92 -24.28 -2.59
C ALA A 126 5.02 -23.06 -2.30
N ILE A 127 5.60 -21.86 -2.22
CA ILE A 127 4.86 -20.58 -2.16
C ILE A 127 3.91 -20.46 -3.35
N SER A 128 4.42 -20.59 -4.59
CA SER A 128 3.57 -20.58 -5.79
C SER A 128 2.39 -21.57 -5.75
N ALA A 129 2.54 -22.72 -5.09
CA ALA A 129 1.49 -23.71 -4.96
C ALA A 129 0.51 -23.40 -3.81
N HIS A 130 0.95 -22.65 -2.80
CA HIS A 130 0.06 -22.09 -1.78
C HIS A 130 -0.80 -20.98 -2.37
N GLU A 131 -0.24 -20.07 -3.19
CA GLU A 131 -1.03 -18.99 -3.82
C GLU A 131 -2.12 -19.55 -4.75
N THR A 132 -1.79 -20.58 -5.56
CA THR A 132 -2.82 -21.31 -6.32
C THR A 132 -3.89 -21.90 -5.39
N ALA A 133 -3.50 -22.46 -4.24
CA ALA A 133 -4.43 -23.03 -3.27
C ALA A 133 -5.27 -21.97 -2.52
N HIS A 134 -4.75 -20.76 -2.29
CA HIS A 134 -5.49 -19.62 -1.74
C HIS A 134 -6.57 -19.15 -2.74
N VAL A 135 -6.21 -19.02 -4.02
CA VAL A 135 -7.14 -18.75 -5.13
C VAL A 135 -8.25 -19.80 -5.17
N GLU A 136 -7.91 -21.08 -5.16
CA GLU A 136 -8.88 -22.19 -5.16
C GLU A 136 -9.80 -22.16 -3.92
N PHE A 137 -9.24 -21.97 -2.73
CA PHE A 137 -9.95 -21.96 -1.46
C PHE A 137 -10.95 -20.80 -1.36
N LEU A 138 -10.55 -19.58 -1.71
CA LEU A 138 -11.46 -18.43 -1.73
C LEU A 138 -12.52 -18.55 -2.84
N THR A 139 -12.15 -19.09 -4.01
CA THR A 139 -13.10 -19.35 -5.10
C THR A 139 -14.19 -20.33 -4.65
N ALA A 140 -13.81 -21.47 -4.08
CA ALA A 140 -14.75 -22.46 -3.57
C ALA A 140 -15.61 -21.92 -2.41
N GLY A 141 -15.02 -21.12 -1.51
CA GLY A 141 -15.75 -20.47 -0.40
C GLY A 141 -16.81 -19.47 -0.88
N LEU A 142 -16.49 -18.69 -1.92
CA LEU A 142 -17.44 -17.77 -2.55
C LEU A 142 -18.56 -18.53 -3.29
N GLU A 143 -18.22 -19.56 -4.08
CA GLU A 143 -19.21 -20.37 -4.79
C GLU A 143 -20.17 -21.09 -3.83
N ALA A 144 -19.65 -21.67 -2.73
CA ALA A 144 -20.46 -22.29 -1.68
C ALA A 144 -21.40 -21.30 -0.96
N ALA A 145 -21.04 -20.01 -0.91
CA ALA A 145 -21.89 -18.93 -0.41
C ALA A 145 -22.91 -18.42 -1.45
N GLY A 146 -22.98 -19.01 -2.65
CA GLY A 146 -23.82 -18.54 -3.76
C GLY A 146 -23.30 -17.25 -4.41
N VAL A 147 -22.04 -16.90 -4.16
CA VAL A 147 -21.42 -15.64 -4.56
C VAL A 147 -20.49 -15.89 -5.74
N LYS A 148 -20.76 -15.26 -6.89
CA LYS A 148 -19.86 -15.33 -8.05
C LYS A 148 -18.43 -14.86 -7.69
N PRO A 149 -17.38 -15.67 -7.89
CA PRO A 149 -15.99 -15.25 -7.72
C PRO A 149 -15.54 -14.15 -8.70
N VAL A 150 -14.46 -13.44 -8.35
CA VAL A 150 -13.69 -12.63 -9.30
C VAL A 150 -12.82 -13.53 -10.18
N ALA A 151 -12.62 -13.16 -11.44
CA ALA A 151 -11.69 -13.82 -12.34
C ALA A 151 -10.35 -13.07 -12.41
N GLU A 152 -9.26 -13.82 -12.68
CA GLU A 152 -7.89 -13.32 -12.88
C GLU A 152 -7.86 -12.08 -13.81
N CYS A 153 -7.12 -11.04 -13.40
CA CYS A 153 -6.88 -9.87 -14.23
C CYS A 153 -5.67 -10.09 -15.18
N LYS A 154 -5.41 -9.14 -16.07
CA LYS A 154 -4.12 -9.05 -16.77
C LYS A 154 -3.19 -8.18 -15.96
N TYR A 155 -1.97 -8.65 -15.76
CA TYR A 155 -0.95 -7.96 -14.98
C TYR A 155 0.29 -7.64 -15.80
N ALA A 156 1.12 -6.73 -15.30
CA ALA A 156 2.44 -6.40 -15.86
C ALA A 156 3.41 -6.11 -14.70
N PHE A 157 4.23 -7.10 -14.35
CA PHE A 157 5.13 -7.02 -13.19
C PHE A 157 6.48 -6.36 -13.50
N GLY A 158 6.89 -6.30 -14.78
CA GLY A 158 8.15 -5.65 -15.19
C GLY A 158 9.42 -6.34 -14.73
N ILE A 159 9.36 -7.66 -14.46
CA ILE A 159 10.47 -8.46 -13.93
C ILE A 159 11.35 -9.01 -15.05
N ASP A 160 12.64 -8.73 -15.00
CA ASP A 160 13.65 -9.12 -16.00
C ASP A 160 14.77 -10.01 -15.44
N SER A 161 14.80 -10.21 -14.12
CA SER A 161 15.87 -10.90 -13.39
C SER A 161 15.34 -11.61 -12.14
N VAL A 162 16.06 -12.65 -11.68
CA VAL A 162 15.70 -13.38 -10.45
C VAL A 162 15.79 -12.48 -9.22
N ASP A 163 16.77 -11.57 -9.15
CA ASP A 163 16.89 -10.64 -8.03
C ASP A 163 15.70 -9.68 -7.96
N ALA A 164 15.24 -9.17 -9.10
CA ALA A 164 14.01 -8.39 -9.18
C ALA A 164 12.78 -9.23 -8.79
N PHE A 165 12.70 -10.49 -9.25
CA PHE A 165 11.64 -11.41 -8.86
C PHE A 165 11.59 -11.60 -7.33
N VAL A 166 12.69 -11.97 -6.68
CA VAL A 166 12.71 -12.23 -5.23
C VAL A 166 12.48 -10.94 -4.43
N ALA A 167 12.99 -9.80 -4.88
CA ALA A 167 12.73 -8.51 -4.26
C ALA A 167 11.24 -8.12 -4.34
N THR A 168 10.60 -8.25 -5.52
CA THR A 168 9.17 -7.97 -5.68
C THR A 168 8.31 -8.98 -4.92
N ALA A 169 8.67 -10.26 -4.92
CA ALA A 169 8.01 -11.30 -4.12
C ALA A 169 7.95 -10.88 -2.65
N SER A 170 9.09 -10.53 -2.06
CA SER A 170 9.15 -10.10 -0.65
C SER A 170 8.31 -8.85 -0.35
N VAL A 171 8.09 -7.96 -1.32
CA VAL A 171 7.24 -6.78 -1.14
C VAL A 171 5.76 -7.16 -1.20
N LEU A 172 5.36 -7.96 -2.19
CA LEU A 172 3.97 -8.43 -2.39
C LEU A 172 3.48 -9.17 -1.15
N GLU A 173 4.21 -10.18 -0.69
CA GLU A 173 3.89 -11.03 0.46
C GLU A 173 3.70 -10.26 1.78
N GLY A 174 4.52 -9.21 1.97
CA GLY A 174 4.33 -8.28 3.08
C GLY A 174 3.11 -7.37 2.92
N VAL A 175 2.73 -7.03 1.69
CA VAL A 175 1.47 -6.32 1.37
C VAL A 175 0.26 -7.25 1.52
N GLY A 176 0.33 -8.52 1.10
CA GLY A 176 -0.69 -9.55 1.34
C GLY A 176 -0.95 -9.76 2.84
N THR A 177 0.13 -9.97 3.62
CA THR A 177 0.09 -9.99 5.09
C THR A 177 -0.61 -8.74 5.66
N SER A 178 -0.21 -7.55 5.21
CA SER A 178 -0.80 -6.27 5.61
C SER A 178 -2.27 -6.11 5.22
N ALA A 179 -2.68 -6.66 4.07
CA ALA A 179 -4.03 -6.59 3.54
C ALA A 179 -4.99 -7.48 4.36
N TYR A 180 -4.61 -8.73 4.60
CA TYR A 180 -5.38 -9.64 5.46
C TYR A 180 -5.53 -9.10 6.87
N LEU A 181 -4.45 -8.61 7.49
CA LEU A 181 -4.50 -8.04 8.83
C LEU A 181 -5.35 -6.77 8.91
N GLY A 182 -5.30 -5.91 7.87
CA GLY A 182 -6.12 -4.71 7.77
C GLY A 182 -7.61 -4.98 7.52
N ALA A 183 -7.93 -6.05 6.78
CA ALA A 183 -9.27 -6.53 6.53
C ALA A 183 -9.89 -7.28 7.74
N ALA A 184 -9.09 -7.94 8.58
CA ALA A 184 -9.55 -8.79 9.68
C ALA A 184 -10.59 -8.12 10.62
N LYS A 185 -10.41 -6.83 10.92
CA LYS A 185 -11.36 -6.06 11.76
C LYS A 185 -12.69 -5.70 11.08
N GLN A 186 -12.75 -5.80 9.74
CA GLN A 186 -13.90 -5.45 8.92
C GLN A 186 -14.81 -6.68 8.70
N ILE A 187 -14.25 -7.88 8.80
CA ILE A 187 -14.99 -9.14 8.60
C ILE A 187 -15.92 -9.42 9.79
N SER A 188 -17.22 -9.37 9.54
CA SER A 188 -18.26 -9.60 10.53
C SER A 188 -18.43 -11.09 10.86
N ASN A 189 -18.53 -11.93 9.83
CA ASN A 189 -18.72 -13.38 9.93
C ASN A 189 -17.45 -14.08 10.45
N LYS A 190 -17.59 -14.81 11.57
CA LYS A 190 -16.45 -15.45 12.24
C LYS A 190 -15.89 -16.67 11.49
N ALA A 191 -16.66 -17.32 10.63
CA ALA A 191 -16.14 -18.35 9.74
C ALA A 191 -15.21 -17.73 8.69
N TYR A 192 -15.61 -16.61 8.07
CA TYR A 192 -14.79 -15.88 7.10
C TYR A 192 -13.54 -15.26 7.76
N LEU A 193 -13.66 -14.74 8.98
CA LEU A 193 -12.52 -14.24 9.74
C LEU A 193 -11.50 -15.34 10.06
N THR A 194 -11.97 -16.55 10.42
CA THR A 194 -11.09 -17.70 10.66
C THR A 194 -10.43 -18.18 9.36
N ALA A 195 -11.17 -18.19 8.25
CA ALA A 195 -10.66 -18.52 6.92
C ALA A 195 -9.55 -17.54 6.49
N ALA A 196 -9.83 -16.23 6.54
CA ALA A 196 -8.86 -15.16 6.26
C ALA A 196 -7.64 -15.20 7.20
N GLY A 197 -7.86 -15.47 8.49
CA GLY A 197 -6.80 -15.67 9.47
C GLY A 197 -5.90 -16.87 9.19
N SER A 198 -6.42 -17.92 8.52
CA SER A 198 -5.59 -19.06 8.11
C SER A 198 -4.60 -18.67 7.01
N ILE A 199 -5.06 -17.92 5.99
CA ILE A 199 -4.21 -17.42 4.89
C ILE A 199 -3.20 -16.40 5.42
N LEU A 200 -3.60 -15.44 6.26
CA LEU A 200 -2.70 -14.46 6.89
C LEU A 200 -1.44 -15.08 7.53
N THR A 201 -1.57 -16.26 8.15
CA THR A 201 -0.41 -16.95 8.76
C THR A 201 0.47 -17.67 7.74
N VAL A 202 -0.02 -17.93 6.53
CA VAL A 202 0.73 -18.42 5.37
C VAL A 202 1.55 -17.26 4.78
N GLU A 203 0.91 -16.15 4.41
CA GLU A 203 1.55 -14.90 3.93
C GLU A 203 2.73 -14.46 4.81
N ALA A 204 2.50 -14.38 6.12
CA ALA A 204 3.52 -13.95 7.08
C ALA A 204 4.75 -14.88 7.09
N ARG A 205 4.57 -16.19 6.81
CA ARG A 205 5.67 -17.17 6.72
C ARG A 205 6.41 -17.06 5.39
N HIS A 206 5.71 -16.80 4.29
CA HIS A 206 6.32 -16.58 2.98
C HIS A 206 7.13 -15.30 2.97
N SER A 207 6.54 -14.19 3.42
CA SER A 207 7.22 -12.91 3.66
C SER A 207 8.47 -13.10 4.51
N ALA A 208 8.37 -13.69 5.71
CA ALA A 208 9.53 -13.95 6.57
C ALA A 208 10.60 -14.82 5.89
N TYR A 209 10.20 -15.82 5.10
CA TYR A 209 11.12 -16.69 4.35
C TYR A 209 11.88 -15.93 3.25
N LEU A 210 11.19 -15.15 2.41
CA LEU A 210 11.82 -14.39 1.34
C LEU A 210 12.75 -13.32 1.90
N ARG A 211 12.31 -12.62 2.95
CA ARG A 211 13.11 -11.63 3.69
C ARG A 211 14.39 -12.23 4.28
N ALA A 212 14.35 -13.48 4.77
CA ALA A 212 15.55 -14.19 5.24
C ALA A 212 16.58 -14.51 4.13
N ASN A 213 16.14 -14.55 2.87
CA ASN A 213 16.97 -14.79 1.68
C ASN A 213 17.33 -13.49 0.94
N LEU A 214 16.95 -12.35 1.51
CA LEU A 214 17.36 -11.00 1.12
C LEU A 214 18.24 -10.41 2.23
N PRO A 215 18.93 -9.27 2.00
CA PRO A 215 19.65 -8.58 3.07
C PRO A 215 18.68 -7.82 4.01
N GLN A 216 17.63 -8.48 4.49
CA GLN A 216 16.50 -7.93 5.27
C GLN A 216 16.31 -8.72 6.57
N SER A 217 15.53 -8.18 7.51
CA SER A 217 15.13 -8.95 8.70
C SER A 217 13.91 -9.82 8.38
N PRO A 218 13.93 -11.15 8.63
CA PRO A 218 12.72 -11.97 8.54
C PRO A 218 11.64 -11.57 9.55
N PHE A 219 12.05 -10.90 10.63
CA PHE A 219 11.16 -10.30 11.62
C PHE A 219 11.16 -8.79 11.35
N ALA A 220 10.30 -8.35 10.44
CA ALA A 220 10.27 -6.96 9.97
C ALA A 220 9.98 -5.99 11.12
N GLN A 221 8.96 -6.31 11.94
CA GLN A 221 8.54 -5.60 13.14
C GLN A 221 7.98 -6.59 14.17
N SER A 222 7.71 -6.13 15.39
CA SER A 222 7.06 -6.94 16.44
C SER A 222 5.57 -7.20 16.20
N GLN A 223 4.94 -6.39 15.35
CA GLN A 223 3.56 -6.54 14.87
C GLN A 223 3.52 -6.08 13.41
N ASP A 224 2.89 -6.85 12.53
CA ASP A 224 2.72 -6.45 11.12
C ASP A 224 1.78 -5.26 10.97
N ASN A 225 1.98 -4.47 9.91
CA ASN A 225 1.31 -3.19 9.74
C ASN A 225 0.01 -3.34 8.94
N PRO A 226 -1.18 -3.12 9.52
CA PRO A 226 -2.45 -3.26 8.82
C PRO A 226 -2.66 -2.09 7.84
N LEU A 227 -2.91 -2.41 6.57
CA LEU A 227 -3.25 -1.44 5.53
C LEU A 227 -4.78 -1.39 5.28
N THR A 228 -5.31 -0.23 4.89
CA THR A 228 -6.71 -0.10 4.42
C THR A 228 -6.88 -0.67 3.01
N PRO A 229 -8.11 -0.98 2.57
CA PRO A 229 -8.34 -1.44 1.19
C PRO A 229 -7.83 -0.45 0.13
N ASP A 230 -7.95 0.87 0.37
CA ASP A 230 -7.39 1.90 -0.52
C ASP A 230 -5.86 1.93 -0.50
N GLU A 231 -5.25 1.80 0.68
CA GLU A 231 -3.79 1.70 0.83
C GLU A 231 -3.23 0.48 0.08
N VAL A 232 -3.85 -0.70 0.24
CA VAL A 232 -3.50 -1.94 -0.49
C VAL A 232 -3.75 -1.78 -1.98
N HIS A 233 -4.88 -1.21 -2.39
CA HIS A 233 -5.19 -1.00 -3.80
C HIS A 233 -4.18 -0.07 -4.46
N THR A 234 -3.71 0.95 -3.76
CA THR A 234 -2.64 1.83 -4.23
C THR A 234 -1.37 1.04 -4.53
N MET A 235 -0.94 0.18 -3.61
CA MET A 235 0.25 -0.68 -3.79
C MET A 235 0.10 -1.68 -4.96
N ALA A 236 -1.08 -2.31 -5.10
CA ALA A 236 -1.34 -3.33 -6.13
C ALA A 236 -1.63 -2.74 -7.52
N SER A 237 -2.24 -1.55 -7.59
CA SER A 237 -2.79 -0.97 -8.84
C SER A 237 -1.77 -0.81 -9.97
N GLY A 238 -0.50 -0.57 -9.64
CA GLY A 238 0.58 -0.44 -10.63
C GLY A 238 0.82 -1.70 -11.47
N PHE A 239 0.47 -2.88 -10.94
CA PHE A 239 0.59 -4.16 -11.64
C PHE A 239 -0.63 -4.52 -12.48
N ILE A 240 -1.81 -3.93 -12.22
CA ILE A 240 -3.08 -4.33 -12.84
C ILE A 240 -3.30 -3.57 -14.16
N VAL A 241 -3.16 -4.27 -15.28
CA VAL A 241 -3.34 -3.69 -16.63
C VAL A 241 -4.82 -3.61 -17.01
N SER A 242 -5.59 -4.67 -16.75
CA SER A 242 -7.03 -4.72 -17.03
C SER A 242 -7.69 -5.94 -16.41
N CYS A 243 -8.89 -5.80 -15.83
CA CYS A 243 -9.68 -6.94 -15.34
C CYS A 243 -10.84 -7.30 -16.29
N PRO A 244 -11.36 -8.55 -16.26
CA PRO A 244 -12.55 -8.95 -16.99
C PRO A 244 -13.76 -8.05 -16.67
N LYS A 245 -14.52 -7.63 -17.70
CA LYS A 245 -15.70 -6.75 -17.55
C LYS A 245 -16.81 -7.30 -16.64
N GLY A 246 -16.79 -8.61 -16.36
CA GLY A 246 -17.75 -9.29 -15.50
C GLY A 246 -17.31 -9.44 -14.04
N ASN A 247 -16.18 -8.84 -13.64
CA ASN A 247 -15.77 -8.72 -12.25
C ASN A 247 -16.57 -7.61 -11.55
N PRO A 248 -16.90 -7.75 -10.24
CA PRO A 248 -17.43 -6.66 -9.43
C PRO A 248 -16.48 -5.47 -9.35
N THR A 249 -17.05 -4.29 -9.12
CA THR A 249 -16.33 -3.07 -8.72
C THR A 249 -16.44 -2.88 -7.21
N PHE A 250 -15.32 -2.65 -6.54
CA PHE A 250 -15.28 -2.37 -5.10
C PHE A 250 -15.33 -0.85 -4.84
N PRO A 251 -15.83 -0.40 -3.67
CA PRO A 251 -15.80 1.01 -3.26
C PRO A 251 -14.40 1.42 -2.77
N ILE A 252 -13.36 1.11 -3.55
CA ILE A 252 -11.95 1.39 -3.25
C ILE A 252 -11.35 2.29 -4.34
N LYS A 253 -10.30 3.04 -3.99
CA LYS A 253 -9.57 3.92 -4.91
C LYS A 253 -8.07 3.81 -4.70
N ALA A 254 -7.31 3.93 -5.79
CA ALA A 254 -5.87 4.15 -5.68
C ALA A 254 -5.64 5.62 -5.32
N PHE A 255 -4.81 5.85 -4.30
CA PHE A 255 -4.33 7.18 -3.98
C PHE A 255 -3.31 7.67 -5.03
N PRO A 256 -3.07 8.98 -5.10
CA PRO A 256 -1.99 9.54 -5.92
C PRO A 256 -0.61 8.95 -5.55
N GLY A 257 0.19 8.60 -6.56
CA GLY A 257 1.44 7.83 -6.37
C GLY A 257 2.58 8.60 -5.70
N LEU A 258 3.15 8.00 -4.66
CA LEU A 258 4.33 8.49 -3.94
C LEU A 258 5.53 7.58 -4.24
N THR A 259 6.71 8.14 -4.42
CA THR A 259 7.93 7.36 -4.76
C THR A 259 9.11 7.78 -3.90
N VAL A 260 9.80 6.82 -3.29
CA VAL A 260 11.11 7.06 -2.64
C VAL A 260 12.18 7.16 -3.72
N THR A 261 13.00 8.21 -3.65
CA THR A 261 14.13 8.44 -4.57
C THR A 261 15.50 8.29 -3.89
N THR A 262 15.52 8.18 -2.55
CA THR A 262 16.73 7.79 -1.82
C THR A 262 17.08 6.33 -2.09
N THR A 263 18.28 6.11 -2.62
CA THR A 263 18.84 4.79 -2.90
C THR A 263 19.80 4.34 -1.79
N GLY A 264 19.93 3.04 -1.58
CA GLY A 264 20.90 2.46 -0.64
C GLY A 264 20.25 1.90 0.62
N LYS A 265 21.01 1.78 1.71
CA LYS A 265 20.50 1.33 3.01
C LYS A 265 19.85 2.53 3.71
N ILE A 266 18.58 2.40 4.09
CA ILE A 266 17.82 3.38 4.87
C ILE A 266 17.74 2.85 6.31
N ARG A 267 17.89 3.73 7.30
CA ARG A 267 17.86 3.44 8.74
C ARG A 267 16.98 4.45 9.49
N ALA A 268 16.68 4.15 10.75
CA ALA A 268 16.24 5.16 11.71
C ALA A 268 17.18 6.39 11.71
N GLY A 269 16.60 7.59 11.83
CA GLY A 269 17.32 8.87 11.82
C GLY A 269 17.75 9.39 10.44
N ASP A 270 17.80 8.55 9.40
CA ASP A 270 18.16 8.98 8.05
C ASP A 270 17.13 9.96 7.47
N GLN A 271 17.57 10.85 6.57
CA GLN A 271 16.69 11.70 5.78
C GLN A 271 16.51 11.12 4.37
N ILE A 272 15.29 10.70 4.05
CA ILE A 272 14.91 10.21 2.72
C ILE A 272 14.29 11.34 1.87
N THR A 273 14.36 11.18 0.55
CA THR A 273 13.64 12.03 -0.41
C THR A 273 12.49 11.26 -1.07
N LEU A 274 11.30 11.87 -1.05
CA LEU A 274 10.08 11.41 -1.69
C LEU A 274 9.70 12.33 -2.84
N VAL A 275 9.04 11.81 -3.86
CA VAL A 275 8.44 12.59 -4.95
C VAL A 275 7.02 12.13 -5.28
N THR A 276 6.15 13.08 -5.63
CA THR A 276 4.77 12.85 -6.10
C THR A 276 4.69 12.89 -7.64
N ASN A 277 5.65 12.25 -8.29
CA ASN A 277 5.85 12.19 -9.74
C ASN A 277 4.63 12.57 -10.60
N ARG A 278 4.72 13.72 -11.29
CA ARG A 278 3.73 14.28 -12.24
C ARG A 278 2.55 15.07 -11.64
N TYR A 279 2.49 15.34 -10.34
CA TYR A 279 1.52 16.27 -9.77
C TYR A 279 2.08 17.06 -8.57
N VAL A 280 1.58 18.30 -8.42
CA VAL A 280 1.97 19.23 -7.34
C VAL A 280 0.97 19.12 -6.19
N LEU A 281 1.48 18.99 -4.96
CA LEU A 281 0.70 19.16 -3.73
C LEU A 281 0.72 20.63 -3.31
N ALA A 282 -0.43 21.31 -3.44
CA ALA A 282 -0.58 22.70 -3.05
C ALA A 282 -1.50 22.87 -1.83
N ALA A 283 -1.13 23.77 -0.91
CA ALA A 283 -1.97 24.16 0.23
C ALA A 283 -3.32 24.73 -0.27
N GLY A 284 -4.41 24.02 0.03
CA GLY A 284 -5.78 24.41 -0.34
C GLY A 284 -6.42 25.42 0.63
N ALA A 285 -5.73 25.76 1.72
CA ALA A 285 -6.07 26.85 2.63
C ALA A 285 -4.81 27.42 3.31
N LYS A 286 -4.87 28.66 3.80
CA LYS A 286 -3.79 29.29 4.56
C LYS A 286 -3.57 28.51 5.87
N GLY A 287 -2.33 28.09 6.12
CA GLY A 287 -1.98 27.27 7.29
C GLY A 287 -2.18 25.77 7.09
N ALA A 288 -2.50 25.30 5.88
CA ALA A 288 -2.50 23.87 5.59
C ALA A 288 -1.12 23.25 5.85
N LYS A 289 -1.13 22.17 6.63
CA LYS A 289 0.05 21.35 6.88
C LYS A 289 -0.08 20.04 6.11
N LEU A 290 1.07 19.52 5.71
CA LEU A 290 1.24 18.21 5.10
C LEU A 290 2.09 17.40 6.06
N HIS A 291 1.69 16.16 6.31
CA HIS A 291 2.30 15.29 7.30
C HIS A 291 2.75 13.99 6.64
N ALA A 292 3.97 13.57 6.91
CA ALA A 292 4.49 12.27 6.53
C ALA A 292 4.12 11.28 7.65
N VAL A 293 3.45 10.18 7.31
CA VAL A 293 2.95 9.23 8.31
C VAL A 293 3.32 7.82 7.92
N PHE A 294 3.97 7.12 8.85
CA PHE A 294 4.18 5.69 8.77
C PHE A 294 2.98 4.94 9.33
N VAL A 295 2.45 4.00 8.55
CA VAL A 295 1.36 3.11 8.95
C VAL A 295 1.94 2.07 9.90
N THR A 296 1.55 2.11 11.19
CA THR A 296 1.92 1.05 12.14
C THR A 296 0.73 0.39 12.84
N ALA A 297 0.92 -0.84 13.31
CA ALA A 297 -0.06 -1.60 14.10
C ALA A 297 -0.54 -0.83 15.36
N ASN A 298 0.38 -0.16 16.05
CA ASN A 298 0.12 0.58 17.28
C ASN A 298 -0.38 2.02 17.05
N GLY A 299 -0.76 2.36 15.81
CA GLY A 299 -1.23 3.69 15.39
C GLY A 299 -0.34 4.34 14.32
N PRO A 300 -0.73 5.51 13.79
CA PRO A 300 0.13 6.28 12.90
C PRO A 300 1.38 6.78 13.63
N VAL A 301 2.55 6.68 12.99
CA VAL A 301 3.79 7.33 13.46
C VAL A 301 4.11 8.49 12.54
N HIS A 302 3.85 9.71 13.02
CA HIS A 302 4.15 10.94 12.29
C HIS A 302 5.66 11.18 12.24
N ALA A 303 6.15 11.58 11.06
CA ALA A 303 7.54 11.83 10.78
C ALA A 303 7.77 13.30 10.39
N GLN A 304 8.91 13.85 10.82
CA GLN A 304 9.29 15.22 10.44
C GLN A 304 9.51 15.29 8.93
N MET A 305 8.79 16.18 8.25
CA MET A 305 8.95 16.41 6.81
C MET A 305 9.21 17.88 6.46
N LYS A 306 9.82 18.09 5.29
CA LYS A 306 9.95 19.41 4.65
C LYS A 306 9.61 19.27 3.17
N ALA A 307 8.67 20.09 2.69
CA ALA A 307 8.42 20.22 1.26
C ALA A 307 9.47 21.14 0.62
N LYS A 308 9.94 20.79 -0.58
CA LYS A 308 10.73 21.71 -1.42
C LYS A 308 9.80 22.70 -2.13
N LYS A 309 10.39 23.76 -2.69
CA LYS A 309 9.64 24.84 -3.38
C LYS A 309 8.92 24.41 -4.66
N ASP A 310 9.22 23.22 -5.18
CA ASP A 310 8.56 22.64 -6.35
C ASP A 310 7.16 22.07 -6.04
N GLY A 311 6.83 21.86 -4.76
CA GLY A 311 5.59 21.21 -4.33
C GLY A 311 5.44 19.75 -4.80
N MET A 312 6.54 19.13 -5.26
CA MET A 312 6.59 17.75 -5.74
C MET A 312 7.62 16.90 -4.99
N THR A 313 8.64 17.52 -4.40
CA THR A 313 9.72 16.85 -3.68
C THR A 313 9.62 17.11 -2.19
N PHE A 314 9.77 16.07 -1.39
CA PHE A 314 9.66 16.13 0.07
C PHE A 314 10.85 15.40 0.71
N THR A 315 11.42 15.95 1.78
CA THR A 315 12.39 15.24 2.61
C THR A 315 11.73 14.80 3.90
N VAL A 316 11.88 13.53 4.29
CA VAL A 316 11.30 12.96 5.52
C VAL A 316 12.42 12.34 6.36
N THR A 317 12.42 12.59 7.67
CA THR A 317 13.33 11.91 8.61
C THR A 317 12.68 10.64 9.13
N ILE A 318 13.37 9.49 9.03
CA ILE A 318 12.87 8.20 9.52
C ILE A 318 12.77 8.19 11.05
N PRO A 319 11.60 7.93 11.67
CA PRO A 319 11.47 7.84 13.12
C PRO A 319 12.12 6.57 13.71
N GLU A 320 12.76 6.70 14.89
CA GLU A 320 13.43 5.62 15.63
C GLU A 320 12.61 4.34 15.89
N ARG A 321 11.27 4.44 15.86
CA ARG A 321 10.37 3.32 16.15
C ARG A 321 9.90 2.56 14.90
N VAL A 322 10.37 2.92 13.72
CA VAL A 322 9.98 2.32 12.43
C VAL A 322 11.15 1.53 11.84
N HIS A 323 10.92 0.27 11.47
CA HIS A 323 11.95 -0.67 11.01
C HIS A 323 11.34 -1.75 10.08
N GLY A 324 12.18 -2.48 9.35
CA GLY A 324 11.75 -3.49 8.37
C GLY A 324 10.86 -2.94 7.26
N GLN A 325 9.99 -3.80 6.71
CA GLN A 325 8.94 -3.43 5.76
C GLN A 325 7.97 -2.43 6.37
N SER A 326 7.99 -1.22 5.84
CA SER A 326 7.24 -0.08 6.34
C SER A 326 6.53 0.67 5.22
N TYR A 327 5.36 1.22 5.52
CA TYR A 327 4.55 1.95 4.55
C TYR A 327 4.43 3.41 4.96
N LEU A 328 4.77 4.31 4.04
CA LEU A 328 4.80 5.75 4.26
C LEU A 328 3.82 6.45 3.32
N LEU A 329 2.92 7.24 3.86
CA LEU A 329 1.99 8.07 3.11
C LEU A 329 2.12 9.55 3.49
N LEU A 330 1.54 10.42 2.66
CA LEU A 330 1.37 11.84 2.97
C LEU A 330 -0.11 12.11 3.24
N SER A 331 -0.40 12.79 4.35
CA SER A 331 -1.76 13.14 4.80
C SER A 331 -1.88 14.63 5.13
N ASN A 332 -3.11 15.15 5.06
CA ASN A 332 -3.48 16.50 5.50
C ASN A 332 -4.20 16.54 6.88
N CYS A 333 -4.16 15.43 7.61
CA CYS A 333 -4.66 15.28 8.98
C CYS A 333 -3.59 15.64 10.02
N ASP A 334 -4.01 16.29 11.11
CA ASP A 334 -3.15 16.75 12.23
C ASP A 334 -2.26 15.66 12.84
N GLU A 335 -1.09 16.04 13.36
CA GLU A 335 -0.14 15.14 14.07
C GLU A 335 -0.67 14.67 15.42
N ALA A 336 -1.67 15.36 15.97
CA ALA A 336 -2.42 14.91 17.14
C ALA A 336 -3.46 13.82 16.82
N ALA A 337 -3.69 13.49 15.54
CA ALA A 337 -4.67 12.48 15.16
C ALA A 337 -4.16 11.07 15.46
N THR A 338 -4.93 10.32 16.26
CA THR A 338 -4.64 8.92 16.58
C THR A 338 -4.92 7.94 15.43
N SER A 339 -5.36 8.44 14.28
CA SER A 339 -5.77 7.70 13.09
C SER A 339 -5.56 8.59 11.86
N VAL A 340 -5.16 8.00 10.73
CA VAL A 340 -5.23 8.66 9.42
C VAL A 340 -6.41 8.06 8.65
N PRO A 341 -7.49 8.82 8.42
CA PRO A 341 -8.60 8.39 7.56
C PRO A 341 -8.22 8.45 6.07
N ASP A 342 -8.75 7.54 5.26
CA ASP A 342 -8.46 7.44 3.82
C ASP A 342 -8.85 8.71 3.03
N GLU A 343 -9.81 9.52 3.51
CA GLU A 343 -10.14 10.81 2.87
C GLU A 343 -9.09 11.92 3.10
N THR A 344 -8.14 11.71 4.02
CA THR A 344 -7.06 12.65 4.35
C THR A 344 -5.74 12.32 3.64
N VAL A 345 -5.62 11.12 3.07
CA VAL A 345 -4.43 10.67 2.33
C VAL A 345 -4.36 11.42 0.99
N VAL A 346 -3.24 12.11 0.75
CA VAL A 346 -3.02 12.90 -0.47
C VAL A 346 -1.97 12.29 -1.39
N ALA A 347 -1.13 11.39 -0.89
CA ALA A 347 -0.21 10.58 -1.70
C ALA A 347 0.27 9.33 -0.95
N GLY A 348 0.55 8.25 -1.69
CA GLY A 348 1.04 6.99 -1.15
C GLY A 348 -0.08 6.07 -0.64
N PRO A 349 0.24 4.95 0.03
CA PRO A 349 1.54 4.63 0.58
C PRO A 349 2.63 4.33 -0.46
N THR A 350 3.88 4.43 -0.03
CA THR A 350 5.05 3.82 -0.68
C THR A 350 5.70 2.84 0.30
N TYR A 351 6.26 1.75 -0.23
CA TYR A 351 7.08 0.79 0.52
C TYR A 351 8.46 1.37 0.85
N LEU A 352 8.99 1.00 2.02
CA LEU A 352 10.38 1.16 2.45
C LEU A 352 10.87 -0.09 3.18
N GLU A 353 12.15 -0.43 2.98
CA GLU A 353 12.91 -1.32 3.86
C GLU A 353 13.83 -0.48 4.76
N ILE A 354 13.55 -0.47 6.06
CA ILE A 354 14.35 0.28 7.06
C ILE A 354 15.17 -0.71 7.89
N LYS A 355 16.45 -0.45 8.08
CA LYS A 355 17.42 -1.35 8.76
C LYS A 355 17.87 -0.85 10.13
#